data_AF-A0A1V2LVB7-F1
#
_entry.id   AF-A0A1V2LVB7-F1
#
_cell.length_a   1.000
_cell.length_b   1.000
_cell.length_c   1.000
_cell.angle_alpha   90.00
_cell.angle_beta   90.00
_cell.angle_gamma   90.00
#
_symmetry.space_group_name_H-M   'P 1'
#
loop_
_entity.id
_entity.type
_entity.pdbx_description
1 polymer ?
#
loop_
_entity_poly.entity_id
_entity_poly.type
_entity_poly.pdbx_seq_one_letter_code
_entity_poly.pdbx_strand_id
1 'polypeptide(L)'
;MLLKIAKIPRSTYYEVRNRQDKDIKNVDIISVIKDIAIKNKSLYGYRRITLELKNRGFNVNHKKVLRLMKKEGLLAVTSSKD
;
A
#
# COMPACT_ATOMS: atom_id res chain seq x y z
N MET A 1 -18.42 5.09 30.51
CA MET A 1 -18.34 6.45 31.11
C MET A 1 -17.01 7.17 30.80
N LEU A 2 -15.92 6.47 30.43
CA LEU A 2 -14.59 7.03 30.19
C LEU A 2 -14.48 8.06 29.03
N LEU A 3 -15.19 7.87 27.91
CA LEU A 3 -15.08 8.75 26.73
C LEU A 3 -15.61 10.18 26.93
N LYS A 4 -16.63 10.35 27.80
CA LYS A 4 -17.17 11.68 28.12
C LYS A 4 -16.19 12.52 28.94
N ILE A 5 -15.41 11.87 29.82
CA ILE A 5 -14.40 12.52 30.66
C ILE A 5 -13.21 13.00 29.80
N ALA A 6 -12.84 12.22 28.78
CA ALA A 6 -11.77 12.56 27.84
C ALA A 6 -12.16 13.65 26.81
N LYS A 7 -13.41 14.14 26.79
CA LYS A 7 -13.94 15.08 25.77
C LYS A 7 -13.73 14.63 24.31
N ILE A 8 -13.61 13.33 24.05
CA ILE A 8 -13.45 12.79 22.69
C ILE A 8 -14.83 12.32 22.17
N PRO A 9 -15.26 12.76 20.98
CA PRO A 9 -16.46 12.23 20.33
C PRO A 9 -16.36 10.71 20.12
N ARG A 10 -17.46 9.99 20.30
CA ARG A 10 -17.51 8.54 20.08
C ARG A 10 -17.03 8.16 18.67
N SER A 11 -17.38 8.94 17.66
CA SER A 11 -16.92 8.77 16.28
C SER A 11 -15.40 8.80 16.18
N THR A 12 -14.75 9.82 16.77
CA THR A 12 -13.30 9.96 16.82
C THR A 12 -12.62 8.79 17.54
N TYR A 13 -13.19 8.30 18.65
CA TYR A 13 -12.65 7.14 19.35
C TYR A 13 -12.65 5.88 18.47
N TYR A 14 -13.77 5.59 17.81
CA TYR A 14 -13.86 4.42 16.92
C TYR A 14 -13.05 4.61 15.63
N GLU A 15 -12.94 5.82 15.10
CA GLU A 15 -12.03 6.13 13.99
C GLU A 15 -10.59 5.82 14.37
N VAL A 16 -10.10 6.36 15.48
CA VAL A 16 -8.73 6.15 15.96
C VAL A 16 -8.49 4.67 16.28
N ARG A 17 -9.45 3.99 16.92
CA ARG A 17 -9.36 2.54 17.21
C ARG A 17 -9.34 1.68 15.95
N ASN A 18 -10.08 2.06 14.91
CA ASN A 18 -10.10 1.36 13.62
C ASN A 18 -8.95 1.77 12.68
N ARG A 19 -8.05 2.67 13.09
CA ARG A 19 -6.77 2.93 12.39
C ARG A 19 -5.72 1.84 12.66
N GLN A 20 -6.14 0.60 12.92
CA GLN A 20 -5.21 -0.51 12.69
C GLN A 20 -4.80 -0.47 11.21
N ASP A 21 -3.50 -0.59 10.94
CA ASP A 21 -3.01 -0.47 9.58
C ASP A 21 -3.61 -1.59 8.73
N LYS A 22 -4.58 -1.21 7.88
CA LYS A 22 -5.29 -2.12 6.97
C LYS A 22 -4.34 -2.80 5.99
N ASP A 23 -3.08 -2.39 5.96
CA ASP A 23 -2.01 -2.99 5.17
C ASP A 23 -1.23 -4.10 5.89
N ILE A 24 -1.50 -4.40 7.16
CA ILE A 24 -0.94 -5.59 7.84
C ILE A 24 -1.27 -6.86 7.04
N LYS A 25 -2.49 -6.98 6.52
CA LYS A 25 -2.90 -8.08 5.63
C LYS A 25 -2.27 -8.04 4.22
N ASN A 26 -1.54 -6.98 3.89
CA ASN A 26 -0.89 -6.79 2.61
C ASN A 26 0.63 -6.92 2.70
N VAL A 27 1.19 -7.27 3.87
CA VAL A 27 2.64 -7.40 4.10
C VAL A 27 3.29 -8.31 3.07
N ASP A 28 2.71 -9.48 2.80
CA ASP A 28 3.24 -10.44 1.81
C ASP A 28 3.28 -9.82 0.40
N ILE A 29 2.18 -9.17 0.00
CA ILE A 29 2.09 -8.51 -1.32
C ILE A 29 3.09 -7.37 -1.40
N ILE A 30 3.26 -6.58 -0.33
CA ILE A 30 4.22 -5.48 -0.27
C ILE A 30 5.66 -6.00 -0.41
N SER A 31 6.00 -7.11 0.26
CA SER A 31 7.31 -7.75 0.14
C SER A 31 7.58 -8.16 -1.31
N VAL A 32 6.62 -8.82 -1.96
CA VAL A 32 6.78 -9.24 -3.36
C VAL A 32 6.88 -8.04 -4.31
N ILE A 33 6.12 -6.97 -4.07
CA ILE A 33 6.24 -5.71 -4.83
C ILE A 33 7.66 -5.13 -4.70
N LYS A 34 8.22 -5.10 -3.48
CA LYS A 34 9.59 -4.62 -3.23
C LYS A 34 10.62 -5.48 -3.96
N ASP A 35 10.48 -6.81 -3.90
CA ASP A 35 11.37 -7.73 -4.60
C ASP A 35 11.34 -7.54 -6.11
N ILE A 36 10.15 -7.37 -6.69
CA ILE A 36 9.99 -7.08 -8.12
C ILE A 36 10.63 -5.74 -8.47
N ALA A 37 10.39 -4.70 -7.65
CA ALA A 37 10.95 -3.38 -7.87
C ALA A 37 12.48 -3.41 -7.83
N ILE A 38 13.08 -4.04 -6.81
CA ILE A 38 14.55 -4.16 -6.66
C ILE A 38 15.15 -4.94 -7.83
N LYS A 39 14.58 -6.11 -8.17
CA LYS A 39 15.05 -6.93 -9.31
C LYS A 39 15.03 -6.16 -10.63
N ASN A 40 14.07 -5.25 -10.80
CA ASN A 40 13.92 -4.43 -11.99
C ASN A 40 14.50 -3.02 -11.83
N LYS A 41 15.35 -2.77 -10.82
CA LYS A 41 16.00 -1.48 -10.56
C LYS A 41 15.02 -0.29 -10.53
N SER A 42 13.82 -0.52 -10.01
CA SER A 42 12.72 0.46 -9.95
C SER A 42 12.28 1.05 -11.29
N LEU A 43 12.63 0.43 -12.43
CA LEU A 43 12.17 0.82 -13.78
C LEU A 43 10.71 0.46 -14.02
N TYR A 44 10.18 -0.49 -13.25
CA TYR A 44 8.84 -1.01 -13.45
C TYR A 44 7.81 -0.14 -12.73
N GLY A 45 6.97 0.54 -13.51
CA GLY A 45 5.74 1.14 -12.98
C GLY A 45 4.73 0.08 -12.54
N TYR A 46 3.70 0.52 -11.81
CA TYR A 46 2.72 -0.37 -11.18
C TYR A 46 2.02 -1.34 -12.13
N ARG A 47 1.85 -0.97 -13.41
CA ARG A 47 1.27 -1.87 -14.44
C ARG A 47 2.14 -3.10 -14.67
N ARG A 48 3.45 -2.92 -14.82
CA ARG A 48 4.42 -4.02 -15.01
C ARG A 48 4.55 -4.85 -13.74
N ILE A 49 4.56 -4.21 -12.56
CA ILE A 49 4.55 -4.93 -11.28
C ILE A 49 3.27 -5.74 -11.12
N THR A 50 2.10 -5.22 -11.51
CA THR A 50 0.83 -5.99 -11.45
C THR A 50 0.88 -7.22 -12.34
N LEU A 51 1.45 -7.11 -13.54
CA LEU A 51 1.61 -8.26 -14.46
C LEU A 51 2.51 -9.33 -13.84
N GLU A 52 3.65 -8.92 -13.28
CA GLU A 52 4.59 -9.84 -12.63
C GLU A 52 4.00 -10.50 -11.38
N LEU A 53 3.22 -9.76 -10.59
CA LEU A 53 2.45 -10.32 -9.48
C LEU A 53 1.49 -11.41 -9.98
N LYS A 54 0.77 -11.16 -11.08
CA LYS A 54 -0.14 -12.13 -11.68
C LYS A 54 0.61 -13.38 -12.16
N ASN A 55 1.78 -13.22 -12.78
CA ASN A 55 2.64 -14.33 -13.21
C ASN A 55 3.11 -15.20 -12.03
N ARG A 56 3.24 -14.60 -10.84
CA ARG A 56 3.58 -15.29 -9.59
C ARG A 56 2.37 -15.83 -8.83
N GLY A 57 1.18 -15.80 -9.43
CA GLY A 57 -0.05 -16.34 -8.84
C GLY A 57 -0.82 -15.36 -7.93
N PHE A 58 -0.38 -14.12 -7.80
CA PHE A 58 -1.10 -13.12 -7.00
C PHE A 58 -2.24 -12.48 -7.81
N ASN A 59 -3.47 -12.74 -7.42
CA ASN A 59 -4.64 -12.06 -8.00
C ASN A 59 -4.93 -10.74 -7.26
N VAL A 60 -4.19 -9.69 -7.61
CA VAL A 60 -4.30 -8.36 -6.98
C VAL A 60 -4.64 -7.30 -8.02
N ASN A 61 -5.68 -6.50 -7.75
CA ASN A 61 -6.08 -5.41 -8.63
C ASN A 61 -4.98 -4.35 -8.76
N HIS A 62 -4.70 -3.88 -9.99
CA HIS A 62 -3.73 -2.83 -10.29
C HIS A 62 -3.92 -1.54 -9.48
N LYS A 63 -5.17 -1.17 -9.11
CA LYS A 63 -5.44 -0.01 -8.23
C LYS A 63 -4.88 -0.22 -6.82
N LYS A 64 -4.97 -1.45 -6.31
CA LYS A 64 -4.41 -1.82 -4.99
C LYS A 64 -2.89 -1.81 -5.05
N VAL A 65 -2.29 -2.35 -6.12
CA VAL A 65 -0.83 -2.30 -6.35
C VAL A 65 -0.34 -0.85 -6.39
N LEU A 66 -1.01 0.03 -7.16
CA LEU A 66 -0.67 1.45 -7.22
C LEU A 66 -0.72 2.13 -5.84
N ARG A 67 -1.76 1.88 -5.04
CA ARG A 67 -1.88 2.44 -3.69
C ARG A 67 -0.75 1.95 -2.78
N LEU A 68 -0.43 0.65 -2.81
CA LEU A 68 0.64 0.07 -2.01
C LEU A 68 2.00 0.63 -2.42
N MET A 69 2.29 0.71 -3.71
CA MET A 69 3.54 1.32 -4.21
C MET A 69 3.66 2.79 -3.81
N LYS A 70 2.58 3.57 -3.86
CA LYS A 70 2.57 4.96 -3.37
C LYS A 70 2.90 5.05 -1.88
N LYS A 71 2.27 4.20 -1.07
CA LYS A 71 2.50 4.17 0.39
C LYS A 71 3.95 3.82 0.72
N GLU A 72 4.54 2.89 -0.03
CA GLU A 72 5.91 2.43 0.17
C GLU A 72 6.98 3.28 -0.53
N GLY A 73 6.59 4.35 -1.24
CA GLY A 73 7.54 5.20 -1.98
C GLY A 73 8.19 4.52 -3.19
N LEU A 74 7.58 3.45 -3.73
CA LEU A 74 8.13 2.61 -4.80
C LEU A 74 7.67 3.04 -6.20
N LEU A 75 7.09 4.23 -6.36
CA LEU A 75 6.76 4.71 -7.69
C LEU A 75 8.04 4.90 -8.49
N ALA A 76 8.15 4.20 -9.62
CA ALA A 76 9.23 4.38 -10.57
C ALA A 76 9.33 5.86 -10.91
N VAL A 77 10.53 6.43 -10.73
CA VAL A 77 10.87 7.80 -11.15
C VAL A 77 10.99 7.77 -12.68
N THR A 78 9.87 7.71 -13.38
CA THR A 78 9.85 8.01 -14.81
C THR A 78 9.82 9.52 -14.93
N SER A 79 10.97 10.10 -15.28
CA SER A 79 11.17 11.41 -15.90
C SER A 79 9.98 12.38 -15.79
N SER A 80 9.95 13.19 -14.73
CA SER A 80 9.29 14.50 -14.83
C SER A 80 9.99 15.25 -15.97
N LYS A 81 9.28 15.46 -17.07
CA LYS A 81 9.63 16.52 -18.02
C LYS A 81 9.24 17.82 -17.34
N ASP A 82 10.25 18.57 -16.91
CA ASP A 82 10.25 20.03 -16.91
C ASP A 82 11.36 20.48 -17.87
#